data_AF-A0A972B5K6-F1
#
_entry.id   AF-A0A972B5K6-F1
#
_cell.length_a   1.000
_cell.length_b   1.000
_cell.length_c   1.000
_cell.angle_alpha   90.00
_cell.angle_beta   90.00
_cell.angle_gamma   90.00
#
_symmetry.space_group_name_H-M   'P 1'
#
loop_
_entity.id
_entity.type
_entity.pdbx_description
1 polymer ?
#
loop_
_entity_poly.entity_id
_entity_poly.type
_entity_poly.pdbx_seq_one_letter_code
_entity_poly.pdbx_strand_id
1 'polypeptide(L)' 'IKQAKTLLRSSSLNISQISEACGFGTMTHFERIFKRITGYSPLKYRKTVK' A
#
# COMPACT_ATOMS: atom_id res chain seq x y z
N ILE A 1 3.46 7.80 -0.82
CA ILE A 1 2.07 7.30 -1.08
C ILE A 1 1.72 7.20 -2.57
N LYS A 2 2.08 8.16 -3.43
CA LYS A 2 1.73 8.11 -4.86
C LYS A 2 2.21 6.81 -5.54
N GLN A 3 3.48 6.43 -5.35
CA GLN A 3 4.00 5.15 -5.84
C GLN A 3 3.29 3.93 -5.24
N ALA A 4 3.03 3.92 -3.93
CA ALA A 4 2.30 2.82 -3.29
C ALA A 4 0.93 2.58 -3.92
N LYS A 5 0.18 3.64 -4.26
CA LYS A 5 -1.10 3.53 -4.97
C LYS A 5 -0.93 2.93 -6.37
N THR A 6 0.09 3.37 -7.11
CA THR A 6 0.42 2.83 -8.43
C THR A 6 0.77 1.35 -8.34
N LEU A 7 1.61 0.95 -7.38
CA LEU A 7 1.97 -0.45 -7.16
C LEU A 7 0.77 -1.30 -6.76
N LEU A 8 -0.12 -0.79 -5.89
CA LEU A 8 -1.34 -1.49 -5.49
C LEU A 8 -2.32 -1.72 -6.66
N ARG A 9 -2.31 -0.85 -7.67
CA ARG A 9 -3.19 -0.94 -8.85
C ARG A 9 -2.57 -1.71 -10.01
N SER A 10 -1.29 -1.46 -10.30
CA SER A 10 -0.60 -1.96 -11.48
C SER A 10 0.19 -3.24 -11.21
N SER A 11 0.37 -3.63 -9.95
CA SER A 11 1.22 -4.76 -9.59
C SER A 11 0.47 -5.84 -8.80
N SER A 12 0.96 -7.07 -8.95
CA SER A 12 0.53 -8.22 -8.16
C SER A 12 1.29 -8.34 -6.82
N LEU A 13 2.26 -7.45 -6.56
CA LEU A 13 3.09 -7.46 -5.36
C LEU A 13 2.29 -7.47 -4.06
N ASN A 14 2.86 -8.12 -3.06
CA ASN A 14 2.26 -8.25 -1.74
C ASN A 14 2.45 -6.93 -0.96
N ILE A 15 1.59 -6.67 0.04
CA ILE A 15 1.66 -5.43 0.84
C ILE A 15 3.05 -5.26 1.48
N SER A 16 3.70 -6.36 1.90
CA SER A 16 5.06 -6.34 2.43
C SER A 16 6.08 -5.83 1.41
N GLN A 17 6.05 -6.35 0.18
CA GLN A 17 6.95 -5.92 -0.89
C GLN A 17 6.69 -4.47 -1.30
N ILE A 18 5.43 -4.04 -1.32
CA ILE A 18 5.09 -2.64 -1.60
C ILE A 18 5.60 -1.73 -0.47
N SER A 19 5.52 -2.18 0.78
CA SER A 19 6.05 -1.43 1.93
C SER A 19 7.56 -1.24 1.83
N GLU A 20 8.28 -2.29 1.42
CA GLU A 20 9.72 -2.28 1.23
C GLU A 20 10.12 -1.40 0.02
N ALA A 21 9.47 -1.60 -1.13
CA ALA A 21 9.68 -0.80 -2.33
C ALA A 21 9.38 0.69 -2.13
N CYS A 22 8.47 1.03 -1.22
CA CYS A 22 8.15 2.42 -0.88
C CYS A 22 8.98 2.98 0.28
N GLY A 23 9.92 2.20 0.85
CA GLY A 23 10.80 2.65 1.94
C GLY A 23 10.15 2.74 3.32
N PHE A 24 9.02 2.07 3.55
CA PHE A 24 8.36 2.03 4.86
C PHE A 24 8.92 0.95 5.80
N GLY A 25 9.74 0.03 5.26
CA GLY A 25 10.43 -1.03 5.98
C GLY A 25 9.53 -2.18 6.46
N THR A 26 8.35 -1.87 6.99
CA THR A 26 7.41 -2.88 7.49
C THR A 26 5.99 -2.66 6.99
N MET A 27 5.28 -3.78 6.79
CA MET A 27 3.87 -3.79 6.41
C MET A 27 3.02 -2.97 7.38
N THR A 28 3.19 -3.16 8.69
CA THR A 28 2.38 -2.52 9.73
C THR A 28 2.53 -0.99 9.73
N HIS A 29 3.77 -0.51 9.55
CA HIS A 29 4.03 0.93 9.46
C HIS A 29 3.41 1.52 8.19
N PHE A 30 3.58 0.84 7.06
CA PHE A 30 2.96 1.21 5.79
C PHE A 30 1.43 1.24 5.89
N GLU A 31 0.80 0.24 6.48
CA GLU A 31 -0.65 0.18 6.62
C GLU A 31 -1.20 1.34 7.44
N ARG A 32 -0.55 1.69 8.56
CA ARG A 32 -0.95 2.83 9.39
C ARG A 32 -0.86 4.14 8.63
N ILE A 33 0.25 4.40 7.95
CA ILE A 33 0.44 5.63 7.17
C ILE A 33 -0.51 5.66 5.97
N PHE A 34 -0.63 4.55 5.23
CA PHE A 34 -1.49 4.47 4.06
C PHE A 34 -2.96 4.67 4.45
N LYS A 35 -3.43 4.04 5.54
CA LYS A 35 -4.79 4.25 6.06
C LYS A 35 -4.99 5.69 6.55
N ARG A 36 -4.02 6.28 7.23
CA ARG A 36 -4.08 7.69 7.68
C ARG A 36 -4.19 8.66 6.50
N ILE A 37 -3.53 8.38 5.37
CA ILE A 37 -3.50 9.28 4.21
C ILE A 37 -4.66 9.02 3.24
N THR A 38 -5.08 7.77 3.08
CA THR A 38 -6.12 7.38 2.09
C THR A 38 -7.47 7.08 2.70
N GLY A 39 -7.57 6.94 4.02
CA GLY A 39 -8.77 6.51 4.74
C GLY A 39 -9.00 4.99 4.72
N TYR A 40 -8.29 4.25 3.87
CA TYR A 40 -8.49 2.81 3.67
C TYR A 40 -7.20 2.03 3.91
N SER A 41 -7.30 0.80 4.42
CA SER A 41 -6.15 -0.10 4.46
C SER A 41 -5.69 -0.42 3.03
N PRO A 42 -4.39 -0.57 2.76
CA PRO A 42 -3.88 -0.82 1.40
C PRO A 42 -4.44 -2.11 0.79
N LEU A 43 -4.75 -3.12 1.61
CA LEU A 43 -5.45 -4.35 1.22
C LEU A 43 -6.88 -4.08 0.74
N LYS A 44 -7.61 -3.20 1.44
CA LYS A 44 -8.97 -2.78 1.07
C LYS A 44 -8.93 -1.90 -0.18
N TYR A 45 -7.98 -0.98 -0.26
CA TYR A 45 -7.75 -0.16 -1.44
C TYR A 45 -7.48 -1.03 -2.68
N ARG A 46 -6.61 -2.04 -2.57
CA ARG A 46 -6.32 -2.98 -3.66
C ARG A 46 -7.57 -3.71 -4.15
N LYS A 47 -8.50 -4.08 -3.26
CA LYS A 47 -9.77 -4.71 -3.66
C LYS A 47 -10.74 -3.76 -4.35
N THR A 48 -10.65 -2.46 -4.09
CA THR A 48 -11.55 -1.45 -4.67
C THR A 48 -11.06 -0.87 -6.00
N VAL A 49 -9.74 -0.84 -6.24
CA VAL A 49 -9.16 -0.29 -7.49
C VAL A 49 -8.74 -1.36 -8.50
N LYS A 50 -8.78 -2.64 -8.13
CA LYS A 50 -8.56 -3.76 -9.06
C LYS A 50 -9.88 -4.14 -9.69
#